data_AF-E2BYD3-F1
#
_entry.id   AF-E2BYD3-F1
#
_cell.length_a   1.000
_cell.length_b   1.000
_cell.length_c   1.000
_cell.angle_alpha   90.00
_cell.angle_beta   90.00
_cell.angle_gamma   90.00
#
_symmetry.space_group_name_H-M   'P 1'
#
loop_
_entity.id
_entity.type
_entity.pdbx_description
1 polymer ?
#
loop_
_entity_poly.entity_id
_entity_poly.type
_entity_poly.pdbx_seq_one_letter_code
_entity_poly.pdbx_strand_id
1 'polypeptide(L)' 'KCLHYGHMAATCQTDNGLAGRCFRCGGAGHVAQGCTADVRCPLCQKEGRDA' A
#
# COMPACT_ATOMS: atom_id res chain seq x y z
N LYS A 1 0.72 -1.19 8.88
CA LYS A 1 -0.43 -1.44 7.96
C LYS A 1 0.08 -2.05 6.67
N CYS A 2 -0.36 -3.25 6.37
CA CYS A 2 0.21 -4.12 5.35
C CYS A 2 -0.74 -4.36 4.17
N LEU A 3 -1.98 -3.85 4.25
CA LEU A 3 -3.06 -3.95 3.25
C LEU A 3 -3.48 -5.40 2.90
N HIS A 4 -2.95 -6.42 3.58
CA HIS A 4 -3.46 -7.78 3.45
C HIS A 4 -4.81 -7.94 4.14
N TYR A 5 -5.62 -8.85 3.60
CA TYR A 5 -6.84 -9.30 4.24
C TYR A 5 -6.53 -10.25 5.42
N GLY A 6 -7.52 -10.51 6.26
CA GLY A 6 -7.42 -11.47 7.37
C GLY A 6 -7.11 -10.86 8.74
N HIS A 7 -6.78 -9.57 8.81
CA HIS A 7 -6.66 -8.85 10.07
C HIS A 7 -6.91 -7.36 9.86
N MET A 8 -7.24 -6.64 10.94
CA MET A 8 -7.48 -5.20 10.88
C MET A 8 -6.17 -4.43 10.96
N ALA A 9 -6.17 -3.22 10.43
CA ALA A 9 -4.99 -2.35 10.45
C ALA A 9 -4.42 -2.11 11.86
N ALA A 10 -5.27 -2.12 12.89
CA ALA A 10 -4.89 -1.99 14.29
C ALA A 10 -4.16 -3.21 14.86
N THR A 11 -4.32 -4.38 14.25
CA THR A 11 -3.69 -5.66 14.65
C THR A 11 -2.69 -6.18 13.62
N CYS A 12 -2.35 -5.40 12.59
CA CYS A 12 -1.32 -5.75 11.61
C CYS A 12 0.05 -5.74 12.30
N GLN A 13 0.58 -6.92 12.61
CA GLN A 13 1.90 -7.12 13.24
C GLN A 13 3.06 -7.10 12.25
N THR A 14 2.78 -7.09 10.94
CA THR A 14 3.84 -7.06 9.93
C THR A 14 4.44 -5.66 9.80
N ASP A 15 5.77 -5.61 9.80
CA ASP A 15 6.60 -4.45 9.47
C ASP A 15 6.65 -4.16 7.95
N ASN A 16 5.66 -4.63 7.18
CA ASN A 16 5.73 -4.63 5.72
C ASN A 16 5.47 -3.23 5.09
N GLY A 17 5.80 -2.15 5.79
CA GLY A 17 6.20 -0.86 5.22
C GLY A 17 5.18 -0.02 4.44
N LEU A 18 3.96 -0.50 4.15
CA LEU A 18 2.95 0.32 3.43
C LEU A 18 2.22 1.32 4.33
N ALA A 19 2.47 1.32 5.63
CA ALA A 19 1.90 2.31 6.54
C ALA A 19 2.36 3.71 6.15
N GLY A 20 1.41 4.62 5.87
CA GLY A 20 1.73 5.98 5.45
C GLY A 20 2.16 6.12 3.99
N ARG A 21 2.10 5.04 3.20
CA ARG A 21 2.27 5.11 1.75
C ARG A 21 0.94 5.37 1.05
N CYS A 22 1.01 6.01 -0.10
CA CYS A 22 -0.10 6.24 -0.98
C CYS A 22 -0.72 4.91 -1.41
N PHE A 23 -2.01 4.72 -1.14
CA PHE A 23 -2.75 3.51 -1.54
C PHE A 23 -2.93 3.38 -3.05
N ARG A 24 -2.73 4.46 -3.83
CA ARG A 24 -2.87 4.47 -5.29
C ARG A 24 -1.59 4.04 -6.02
N CYS A 25 -0.42 4.38 -5.52
CA CYS A 25 0.85 4.14 -6.24
C CYS A 25 1.97 3.55 -5.37
N GLY A 26 1.78 3.46 -4.05
CA GLY A 26 2.82 3.00 -3.11
C GLY A 26 3.90 4.03 -2.77
N GLY A 27 3.81 5.27 -3.28
CA GLY A 27 4.74 6.36 -2.96
C GLY A 27 4.59 6.90 -1.53
N ALA A 28 5.64 7.50 -0.98
CA ALA A 28 5.59 8.19 0.31
C ALA A 28 5.40 9.71 0.15
N GLY A 29 5.01 10.41 1.22
CA GLY A 29 4.92 11.88 1.25
C GLY A 29 3.62 12.47 0.69
N HIS A 30 2.69 11.64 0.22
CA HIS A 30 1.36 12.07 -0.20
C HIS A 30 0.32 10.96 0.03
N VAL A 31 -0.96 11.35 0.03
CA VAL A 31 -2.10 10.43 0.09
C VAL A 31 -2.71 10.23 -1.29
N ALA A 32 -3.51 9.18 -1.47
CA ALA A 32 -4.14 8.83 -2.76
C ALA A 32 -4.95 9.98 -3.39
N GLN A 33 -5.55 10.84 -2.55
CA GLN A 33 -6.31 12.00 -3.01
C GLN A 33 -5.45 13.04 -3.75
N GLY A 34 -4.19 13.20 -3.35
CA GLY A 34 -3.22 14.09 -4.01
C GLY A 34 -2.30 13.36 -5.01
N CYS A 35 -2.60 12.11 -5.32
CA CYS A 35 -1.74 11.29 -6.16
C CYS A 35 -2.12 11.41 -7.64
N THR A 36 -1.19 11.92 -8.44
CA THR A 36 -1.28 12.05 -9.90
C THR A 36 -0.67 10.87 -10.66
N ALA A 37 -0.07 9.92 -9.95
CA ALA A 37 0.51 8.72 -10.55
C ALA A 37 -0.58 7.72 -10.98
N ASP A 38 -0.19 6.81 -11.86
CA ASP A 38 -1.06 5.72 -12.32
C ASP A 38 -1.49 4.81 -11.17
N VAL A 39 -2.71 4.27 -11.29
CA VAL A 39 -3.28 3.40 -10.26
C VAL A 39 -2.63 2.03 -10.34
N ARG A 40 -1.73 1.76 -9.39
CA ARG A 40 -1.09 0.45 -9.23
C ARG A 40 -1.39 -0.11 -7.87
N CYS A 41 -1.63 -1.41 -7.79
CA CYS A 41 -1.83 -2.08 -6.52
C CYS A 41 -0.48 -2.22 -5.81
N PRO A 42 -0.23 -1.50 -4.69
CA PRO A 42 1.06 -1.56 -4.01
C PRO A 42 1.29 -2.93 -3.33
N LEU A 43 0.24 -3.73 -3.15
CA LEU A 43 0.34 -5.14 -2.75
C LEU A 43 0.84 -6.05 -3.88
N CYS A 44 0.42 -5.82 -5.13
CA CYS A 44 0.90 -6.58 -6.26
C CYS A 44 2.34 -6.20 -6.59
N GLN A 45 2.65 -4.90 -6.56
CA GLN A 45 4.00 -4.39 -6.76
C GLN A 45 5.00 -4.98 -5.76
N LYS A 46 4.66 -5.03 -4.46
CA LYS A 46 5.55 -5.60 -3.43
C LYS A 46 5.70 -7.12 -3.55
N GLU A 47 4.70 -7.81 -4.11
CA GLU A 47 4.70 -9.27 -4.29
C GLU A 47 5.22 -9.70 -5.67
N GLY A 48 5.64 -8.76 -6.52
CA GLY A 48 6.11 -9.08 -7.88
C GLY A 48 5.02 -9.68 -8.77
N ARG A 49 3.75 -9.35 -8.50
CA ARG A 49 2.57 -9.79 -9.26
C ARG A 49 2.02 -8.64 -10.11
N ASP A 50 2.88 -7.85 -10.72
CA ASP A 50 2.44 -6.89 -11.73
C ASP A 50 2.09 -7.65 -13.01
N ALA A 51 0.79 -7.73 -13.29
CA ALA A 51 0.24 -8.21 -14.56
C ALA A 51 0.07 -7.03 -15.53
#